data_AF-A0A183HB98-F1
#
_entry.id   AF-A0A183HB98-F1
#
_cell.length_a   1.000
_cell.length_b   1.000
_cell.length_c   1.000
_cell.angle_alpha   90.00
_cell.angle_beta   90.00
_cell.angle_gamma   90.00
#
_symmetry.space_group_name_H-M   'P 1'
#
loop_
_entity.id
_entity.type
_entity.pdbx_description
1 polymer ?
#
loop_
_entity_poly.entity_id
_entity_poly.type
_entity_poly.pdbx_seq_one_letter_code
_entity_poly.pdbx_strand_id
1 'polypeptide(L)'
;NSEPNCSNIKDEYCRLPYYTAVHRLFPPRQSRWIPLPGQPLIVSPINVSNVEKQLLSKSELRLNFTISGGADKMSLHMTPLDDLEIDSWSFTDFHPATFNKRNTYFVFLTCGTEIPQERHFWIILKKRGTAYGSLSINEIPVLELSVATHYTHGPHQYSDTLIQLRSLIESRRKTPHLAVGWWKWAMTATTGVSEIVVHTF
;
A
#
# COMPACT_ATOMS: atom_id res chain seq x y z
N ASN A 1 -16.04 -16.39 -2.25
CA ASN A 1 -15.73 -15.47 -1.13
C ASN A 1 -14.89 -16.20 -0.11
N SER A 2 -13.58 -16.13 -0.28
CA SER A 2 -12.61 -16.82 0.56
C SER A 2 -11.59 -15.80 1.06
N GLU A 3 -10.99 -16.09 2.21
CA GLU A 3 -9.82 -15.39 2.72
C GLU A 3 -8.75 -15.26 1.61
N PRO A 4 -8.05 -14.11 1.51
CA PRO A 4 -6.91 -13.98 0.62
C PRO A 4 -5.84 -15.01 0.97
N ASN A 5 -5.37 -15.74 -0.05
CA ASN A 5 -4.36 -16.77 0.15
C ASN A 5 -2.96 -16.15 0.29
N CYS A 6 -2.46 -16.08 1.52
CA CYS A 6 -1.14 -15.53 1.84
C CYS A 6 0.02 -16.52 1.73
N SER A 7 -0.23 -17.80 1.40
CA SER A 7 0.75 -18.88 1.64
C SER A 7 2.02 -18.79 0.78
N ASN A 8 1.93 -18.15 -0.39
CA ASN A 8 3.04 -18.00 -1.34
C ASN A 8 3.42 -16.53 -1.56
N ILE A 9 3.15 -15.67 -0.59
CA ILE A 9 3.44 -14.24 -0.65
C ILE A 9 4.61 -13.95 0.30
N LYS A 10 5.71 -13.39 -0.24
CA LYS A 10 6.87 -12.98 0.58
C LYS A 10 6.59 -11.70 1.38
N ASP A 11 5.69 -10.84 0.89
CA ASP A 11 5.22 -9.66 1.62
C ASP A 11 4.60 -10.07 2.99
N GLU A 12 5.21 -9.60 4.08
CA GLU A 12 4.73 -9.82 5.46
C GLU A 12 3.28 -9.34 5.67
N TYR A 13 2.80 -8.44 4.82
CA TYR A 13 1.45 -7.86 4.86
C TYR A 13 0.48 -8.53 3.87
N CYS A 14 0.85 -9.66 3.26
CA CYS A 14 -0.02 -10.44 2.36
C CYS A 14 -0.60 -9.61 1.19
N ARG A 15 0.09 -8.56 0.72
CA ARG A 15 -0.40 -7.66 -0.33
C ARG A 15 -1.78 -7.06 -0.01
N LEU A 16 -2.05 -6.82 1.27
CA LEU A 16 -3.27 -6.15 1.70
C LEU A 16 -3.05 -4.65 1.83
N PRO A 17 -4.03 -3.82 1.48
CA PRO A 17 -3.90 -2.36 1.53
C PRO A 17 -4.01 -1.86 2.98
N TYR A 18 -2.98 -2.11 3.80
CA TYR A 18 -2.98 -1.66 5.18
C TYR A 18 -2.75 -0.16 5.27
N TYR A 19 -3.68 0.56 5.92
CA TYR A 19 -3.50 1.98 6.24
C TYR A 19 -2.38 2.23 7.27
N THR A 20 -2.05 1.24 8.10
CA THR A 20 -0.95 1.32 9.07
C THR A 20 -0.34 -0.06 9.28
N ALA A 21 0.92 -0.14 9.72
CA ALA A 21 1.69 -1.37 9.86
C ALA A 21 1.23 -2.24 11.05
N VAL A 22 -0.03 -2.68 11.03
CA VAL A 22 -0.71 -3.38 12.14
C VAL A 22 -1.09 -4.82 11.81
N HIS A 23 -0.40 -5.46 10.84
CA HIS A 23 -0.73 -6.83 10.39
C HIS A 23 -0.80 -7.85 11.54
N ARG A 24 -0.11 -7.61 12.67
CA ARG A 24 -0.17 -8.44 13.88
C ARG A 24 -1.44 -8.25 14.72
N LEU A 25 -2.02 -7.05 14.72
CA LEU A 25 -3.23 -6.73 15.48
C LEU A 25 -4.50 -7.18 14.74
N PHE A 26 -4.46 -7.20 13.41
CA PHE A 26 -5.60 -7.57 12.57
C PHE A 26 -5.19 -8.57 11.50
N PRO A 27 -4.89 -9.83 11.88
CA PRO A 27 -4.42 -10.82 10.92
C PRO A 27 -5.54 -11.21 9.94
N PRO A 28 -5.24 -11.47 8.66
CA PRO A 28 -6.25 -11.78 7.63
C PRO A 28 -7.19 -12.93 7.99
N ARG A 29 -6.66 -13.95 8.67
CA ARG A 29 -7.39 -15.14 9.17
C ARG A 29 -8.48 -14.82 10.18
N GLN A 30 -8.35 -13.72 10.91
CA GLN A 30 -9.31 -13.29 11.94
C GLN A 30 -10.27 -12.22 11.40
N SER A 31 -10.05 -11.73 10.18
CA SER A 31 -10.88 -10.72 9.54
C SER A 31 -12.10 -11.33 8.86
N ARG A 32 -13.21 -10.58 8.87
CA ARG A 32 -14.42 -10.93 8.14
C ARG A 32 -14.38 -10.31 6.74
N TRP A 33 -14.54 -11.14 5.72
CA TRP A 33 -14.55 -10.72 4.32
C TRP A 33 -15.98 -10.55 3.83
N ILE A 34 -16.35 -9.32 3.48
CA ILE A 34 -17.73 -8.98 3.12
C ILE A 34 -17.72 -8.41 1.70
N PRO A 35 -18.48 -9.00 0.76
CA PRO A 35 -18.54 -8.51 -0.60
C PRO A 35 -19.16 -7.11 -0.62
N LEU A 36 -18.61 -6.22 -1.42
CA LEU A 36 -19.23 -4.93 -1.66
C LEU A 36 -20.46 -5.10 -2.57
N PRO A 37 -21.53 -4.32 -2.36
CA PRO A 37 -22.73 -4.36 -3.19
C PRO A 37 -22.47 -3.89 -4.64
N GLY A 38 -21.35 -3.22 -4.90
CA GLY A 38 -20.90 -2.78 -6.22
C GLY A 38 -19.40 -2.43 -6.21
N GLN A 39 -18.81 -2.27 -7.40
CA GLN A 39 -17.42 -1.85 -7.53
C GLN A 39 -17.26 -0.39 -7.09
N PRO A 40 -16.19 -0.07 -6.35
CA PRO A 40 -15.94 1.30 -5.98
C PRO A 40 -15.49 2.16 -7.15
N LEU A 41 -16.04 3.37 -7.23
CA LEU A 41 -15.53 4.44 -8.07
C LEU A 41 -14.14 4.88 -7.59
N ILE A 42 -13.14 4.66 -8.43
CA ILE A 42 -11.76 5.10 -8.22
C ILE A 42 -11.53 6.33 -9.10
N VAL A 43 -11.45 7.51 -8.48
CA VAL A 43 -11.38 8.80 -9.20
C VAL A 43 -10.00 9.05 -9.81
N SER A 44 -8.94 8.60 -9.16
CA SER A 44 -7.56 8.76 -9.63
C SER A 44 -6.77 7.48 -9.41
N PRO A 45 -6.89 6.48 -10.30
CA PRO A 45 -6.22 5.19 -10.15
C PRO A 45 -4.72 5.35 -9.96
N ILE A 46 -4.15 4.56 -9.06
CA ILE A 46 -2.70 4.54 -8.85
C ILE A 46 -1.99 3.74 -9.94
N ASN A 47 -0.85 4.24 -10.40
CA ASN A 47 0.05 3.51 -11.26
C ASN A 47 1.49 3.62 -10.75
N VAL A 48 2.27 2.55 -10.95
CA VAL A 48 3.66 2.47 -10.50
C VAL A 48 4.51 1.96 -11.64
N SER A 49 5.56 2.70 -11.97
CA SER A 49 6.55 2.30 -12.97
C SER A 49 7.95 2.34 -12.38
N ASN A 50 8.77 1.34 -12.74
CA ASN A 50 10.21 1.44 -12.59
C ASN A 50 10.75 2.19 -13.80
N VAL A 51 11.36 3.34 -13.55
CA VAL A 51 11.91 4.20 -14.60
C VAL A 51 13.33 3.77 -14.96
N GLU A 52 14.06 3.20 -14.00
CA GLU A 52 15.45 2.83 -14.19
C GLU A 52 15.91 1.77 -13.17
N LYS A 53 16.73 0.84 -13.66
CA LYS A 53 17.45 -0.17 -12.90
C LYS A 53 18.94 -0.04 -13.20
N GLN A 54 19.69 0.55 -12.27
CA GLN A 54 21.09 0.95 -12.47
C GLN A 54 22.01 0.26 -11.48
N LEU A 55 23.02 -0.45 -11.98
CA LEU A 55 24.07 -1.02 -11.15
C LEU A 55 25.04 0.10 -10.73
N LEU A 56 25.12 0.40 -9.42
CA LEU A 56 26.03 1.42 -8.89
C LEU A 56 27.43 0.84 -8.62
N SER A 57 27.47 -0.40 -8.16
CA SER A 57 28.70 -1.14 -7.88
C SER A 57 28.46 -2.63 -8.11
N LYS A 58 29.49 -3.46 -7.97
CA LYS A 58 29.34 -4.93 -8.08
C LYS A 58 28.30 -5.51 -7.13
N SER A 59 27.94 -4.82 -6.05
CA SER A 59 27.03 -5.32 -5.01
C SER A 59 25.81 -4.44 -4.77
N GLU A 60 25.68 -3.31 -5.47
CA GLU A 60 24.62 -2.31 -5.21
C GLU A 60 23.85 -1.97 -6.46
N LEU A 61 22.53 -2.06 -6.35
CA LEU A 61 21.58 -1.86 -7.42
C LEU A 61 20.59 -0.76 -7.03
N ARG A 62 20.55 0.31 -7.82
CA ARG A 62 19.58 1.40 -7.67
C ARG A 62 18.36 1.14 -8.53
N LEU A 63 17.19 1.33 -7.94
CA LEU A 63 15.89 1.31 -8.59
C LEU A 63 15.25 2.69 -8.44
N ASN A 64 14.86 3.30 -9.55
CA ASN A 64 14.12 4.56 -9.56
C ASN A 64 12.67 4.29 -9.93
N PHE A 65 11.74 4.83 -9.15
CA PHE A 65 10.31 4.62 -9.30
C PHE A 65 9.56 5.92 -9.47
N THR A 66 8.48 5.86 -10.24
CA THR A 66 7.47 6.91 -10.33
C THR A 66 6.12 6.33 -9.94
N ILE A 67 5.46 6.98 -8.99
CA ILE A 67 4.05 6.74 -8.65
C ILE A 67 3.24 7.89 -9.22
N SER A 68 2.24 7.59 -10.05
CA SER A 68 1.26 8.56 -10.53
C SER A 68 -0.14 8.23 -10.04
N GLY A 69 -0.97 9.27 -9.92
CA GLY A 69 -2.33 9.16 -9.41
C GLY A 69 -2.41 8.90 -7.89
N GLY A 70 -3.49 8.24 -7.48
CA GLY A 70 -3.84 7.97 -6.09
C GLY A 70 -4.27 9.21 -5.30
N ALA A 71 -4.41 9.04 -3.99
CA ALA A 71 -4.93 10.03 -3.05
C ALA A 71 -3.81 10.63 -2.18
N ASP A 72 -4.21 11.36 -1.12
CA ASP A 72 -3.33 12.00 -0.15
C ASP A 72 -2.53 11.00 0.69
N LYS A 73 -3.01 9.77 0.83
CA LYS A 73 -2.40 8.75 1.70
C LYS A 73 -2.09 7.47 0.93
N MET A 74 -0.85 7.01 1.07
CA MET A 74 -0.36 5.81 0.42
C MET A 74 0.47 4.95 1.38
N SER A 75 0.37 3.65 1.23
CA SER A 75 1.20 2.66 1.94
C SER A 75 1.98 1.85 0.92
N LEU A 76 3.30 1.80 1.11
CA LEU A 76 4.23 1.05 0.27
C LEU A 76 4.77 -0.13 1.07
N HIS A 77 4.69 -1.32 0.48
CA HIS A 77 5.33 -2.52 0.99
C HIS A 77 6.49 -2.86 0.05
N MET A 78 7.70 -2.77 0.56
CA MET A 78 8.92 -3.03 -0.18
C MET A 78 9.51 -4.33 0.33
N THR A 79 9.45 -5.36 -0.50
CA THR A 79 9.94 -6.71 -0.15
C THR A 79 11.10 -7.07 -1.08
N PRO A 80 12.36 -6.91 -0.62
CA PRO A 80 13.51 -7.42 -1.35
C PRO A 80 13.36 -8.90 -1.64
N LEU A 81 13.69 -9.29 -2.87
CA LEU A 81 13.65 -10.68 -3.30
C LEU A 81 15.05 -11.29 -3.23
N ASP A 82 15.09 -12.62 -3.22
CA ASP A 82 16.32 -13.41 -3.05
C ASP A 82 17.15 -12.98 -1.82
N ASP A 83 18.48 -12.98 -1.94
CA ASP A 83 19.42 -12.59 -0.88
C ASP A 83 19.75 -11.09 -0.91
N LEU A 84 18.78 -10.27 -1.35
CA LEU A 84 18.91 -8.81 -1.41
C LEU A 84 18.38 -8.13 -0.15
N GLU A 85 18.96 -6.98 0.14
CA GLU A 85 18.61 -6.15 1.29
C GLU A 85 18.45 -4.71 0.85
N ILE A 86 17.50 -3.98 1.43
CA ILE A 86 17.48 -2.52 1.28
C ILE A 86 18.67 -1.97 2.07
N ASP A 87 19.52 -1.21 1.40
CA ASP A 87 20.64 -0.51 2.01
C ASP A 87 20.27 0.95 2.30
N SER A 88 19.61 1.63 1.35
CA SER A 88 19.13 3.02 1.49
C SER A 88 17.96 3.33 0.56
N TRP A 89 17.28 4.45 0.82
CA TRP A 89 16.16 4.96 0.00
C TRP A 89 16.10 6.48 0.04
N SER A 90 15.20 7.06 -0.76
CA SER A 90 15.03 8.52 -0.85
C SER A 90 14.02 9.14 0.13
N PHE A 91 13.34 8.36 0.97
CA PHE A 91 12.27 8.88 1.83
C PHE A 91 12.81 9.62 3.06
N THR A 92 13.65 8.95 3.84
CA THR A 92 14.24 9.41 5.09
C THR A 92 15.60 8.77 5.28
N ASP A 93 16.42 9.32 6.18
CA ASP A 93 17.70 8.71 6.54
C ASP A 93 17.50 7.30 7.09
N PHE A 94 17.88 6.31 6.28
CA PHE A 94 17.68 4.90 6.58
C PHE A 94 18.98 4.27 7.08
N HIS A 95 18.91 3.68 8.27
CA HIS A 95 20.04 2.99 8.89
C HIS A 95 19.62 1.54 9.18
N PRO A 96 19.97 0.58 8.31
CA PRO A 96 19.50 -0.81 8.44
C PRO A 96 19.77 -1.45 9.81
N ALA A 97 20.87 -1.05 10.46
CA ALA A 97 21.29 -1.56 11.76
C ALA A 97 20.34 -1.19 12.92
N THR A 98 19.66 -0.04 12.86
CA THR A 98 18.74 0.42 13.91
C THR A 98 17.31 -0.07 13.72
N PHE A 99 16.88 -0.35 12.49
CA PHE A 99 15.49 -0.69 12.19
C PHE A 99 15.11 -2.17 12.37
N ASN A 100 16.08 -3.02 12.74
CA ASN A 100 16.01 -4.48 12.67
C ASN A 100 15.62 -4.98 11.27
N LYS A 101 16.48 -5.81 10.69
CA LYS A 101 16.28 -6.34 9.35
C LYS A 101 14.93 -7.07 9.24
N ARG A 102 14.06 -6.62 8.33
CA ARG A 102 12.76 -7.25 8.00
C ARG A 102 12.75 -7.80 6.58
N ASN A 103 11.82 -8.70 6.31
CA ASN A 103 11.58 -9.18 4.95
C ASN A 103 10.82 -8.13 4.15
N THR A 104 9.95 -7.37 4.80
CA THR A 104 9.18 -6.29 4.17
C THR A 104 9.28 -4.99 4.97
N TYR A 105 9.60 -3.90 4.26
CA TYR A 105 9.59 -2.55 4.80
C TYR A 105 8.27 -1.86 4.46
N PHE A 106 7.68 -1.22 5.46
CA PHE A 106 6.43 -0.47 5.31
C PHE A 106 6.73 1.02 5.37
N VAL A 107 6.37 1.75 4.32
CA VAL A 107 6.45 3.21 4.27
C VAL A 107 5.05 3.77 4.09
N PHE A 108 4.66 4.68 4.98
CA PHE A 108 3.40 5.40 4.87
C PHE A 108 3.67 6.83 4.41
N LEU A 109 3.22 7.15 3.20
CA LEU A 109 3.30 8.48 2.62
C LEU A 109 1.99 9.21 2.90
N THR A 110 2.11 10.43 3.41
CA THR A 110 0.98 11.35 3.57
C THR A 110 1.35 12.68 2.94
N CYS A 111 0.49 13.18 2.07
CA CYS A 111 0.56 14.53 1.53
C CYS A 111 -0.56 15.39 2.16
N GLY A 112 -0.36 16.69 2.18
CA GLY A 112 -1.37 17.65 2.62
C GLY A 112 -2.42 17.89 1.54
N THR A 113 -2.91 19.12 1.47
CA THR A 113 -3.92 19.56 0.50
C THR A 113 -3.44 19.55 -0.96
N GLU A 114 -2.13 19.67 -1.18
CA GLU A 114 -1.53 19.68 -2.52
C GLU A 114 -0.92 18.33 -2.83
N ILE A 115 -1.67 17.50 -3.56
CA ILE A 115 -1.22 16.19 -4.01
C ILE A 115 -0.33 16.38 -5.24
N PRO A 116 0.94 15.92 -5.24
CA PRO A 116 1.76 15.96 -6.43
C PRO A 116 1.23 14.98 -7.48
N GLN A 117 1.28 15.38 -8.76
CA GLN A 117 0.85 14.52 -9.87
C GLN A 117 1.69 13.24 -9.97
N GLU A 118 2.99 13.37 -9.70
CA GLU A 118 3.95 12.29 -9.70
C GLU A 118 4.80 12.34 -8.43
N ARG A 119 5.12 11.15 -7.91
CA ARG A 119 6.02 10.98 -6.77
C ARG A 119 7.17 10.10 -7.22
N HIS A 120 8.37 10.67 -7.17
CA HIS A 120 9.59 9.95 -7.51
C HIS A 120 10.31 9.53 -6.24
N PHE A 121 10.76 8.29 -6.21
CA PHE A 121 11.61 7.80 -5.15
C PHE A 121 12.61 6.80 -5.70
N TRP A 122 13.69 6.58 -4.95
CA TRP A 122 14.68 5.59 -5.30
C TRP A 122 14.97 4.68 -4.11
N ILE A 123 15.39 3.46 -4.42
CA ILE A 123 15.83 2.44 -3.46
C ILE A 123 17.17 1.89 -3.93
N ILE A 124 18.10 1.68 -3.00
CA ILE A 124 19.33 0.94 -3.25
C ILE A 124 19.22 -0.42 -2.57
N LEU A 125 19.33 -1.46 -3.38
CA LEU A 125 19.42 -2.85 -2.95
C LEU A 125 20.88 -3.28 -2.91
N LYS A 126 21.22 -4.09 -1.91
CA LYS A 126 22.55 -4.65 -1.72
C LYS A 126 22.49 -6.16 -1.64
N LYS A 127 23.41 -6.81 -2.33
CA LYS A 127 23.55 -8.28 -2.30
C LYS A 127 24.60 -8.72 -1.29
N ARG A 128 24.31 -9.74 -0.48
CA ARG A 128 25.32 -10.36 0.40
C ARG A 128 26.23 -11.31 -0.39
N GLY A 129 27.53 -11.06 -0.35
CA GLY A 129 28.58 -12.01 -0.71
C GLY A 129 28.93 -12.12 -2.20
N THR A 130 27.96 -12.33 -3.10
CA THR A 130 28.24 -12.47 -4.54
C THR A 130 27.86 -11.23 -5.33
N ALA A 131 28.75 -10.77 -6.20
CA ALA A 131 28.49 -9.65 -7.10
C ALA A 131 27.28 -9.94 -8.02
N TYR A 132 26.59 -8.88 -8.46
CA TYR A 132 25.63 -8.97 -9.56
C TYR A 132 26.37 -9.39 -10.84
N GLY A 133 25.88 -10.43 -11.52
CA GLY A 133 26.31 -10.72 -12.89
C GLY A 133 25.67 -9.71 -13.83
N SER A 134 26.44 -9.15 -14.78
CA SER A 134 26.00 -8.09 -15.70
C SER A 134 24.76 -8.45 -16.54
N LEU A 135 24.50 -9.75 -16.77
CA LEU A 135 23.35 -10.26 -17.51
C LEU A 135 22.11 -10.54 -16.63
N SER A 136 22.26 -10.59 -15.30
CA SER A 136 21.22 -11.08 -14.38
C SER A 136 20.25 -10.01 -13.86
N ILE A 137 20.59 -8.74 -14.04
CA ILE A 137 19.90 -7.65 -13.35
C ILE A 137 18.54 -7.37 -14.00
N ASN A 138 18.45 -7.35 -15.32
CA ASN A 138 17.17 -7.02 -16.00
C ASN A 138 16.24 -8.24 -16.15
N GLU A 139 16.77 -9.45 -16.01
CA GLU A 139 16.02 -10.69 -16.21
C GLU A 139 15.40 -11.22 -14.91
N ILE A 140 15.99 -10.89 -13.75
CA ILE A 140 15.58 -11.43 -12.46
C ILE A 140 14.82 -10.37 -11.65
N PRO A 141 13.67 -10.75 -11.07
CA PRO A 141 12.97 -9.90 -10.12
C PRO A 141 13.78 -9.74 -8.84
N VAL A 142 14.12 -8.50 -8.49
CA VAL A 142 14.90 -8.09 -7.32
C VAL A 142 14.04 -7.50 -6.21
N LEU A 143 12.85 -6.98 -6.53
CA LEU A 143 11.96 -6.32 -5.59
C LEU A 143 10.50 -6.61 -5.92
N GLU A 144 9.73 -7.00 -4.91
CA GLU A 144 8.27 -6.89 -4.94
C GLU A 144 7.86 -5.59 -4.26
N LEU A 145 7.13 -4.75 -4.99
CA LEU A 145 6.60 -3.48 -4.51
C LEU A 145 5.07 -3.53 -4.58
N SER A 146 4.43 -3.46 -3.42
CA SER A 146 2.99 -3.24 -3.33
C SER A 146 2.74 -1.79 -2.93
N VAL A 147 1.94 -1.07 -3.70
CA VAL A 147 1.57 0.31 -3.39
C VAL A 147 0.06 0.38 -3.28
N ALA A 148 -0.43 0.73 -2.10
CA ALA A 148 -1.84 1.00 -1.89
C ALA A 148 -2.09 2.48 -1.63
N THR A 149 -3.18 2.99 -2.18
CA THR A 149 -3.68 4.35 -1.96
C THR A 149 -5.01 4.29 -1.22
N HIS A 150 -5.25 5.26 -0.33
CA HIS A 150 -6.37 5.27 0.61
C HIS A 150 -7.28 6.47 0.35
N TYR A 151 -8.37 6.25 -0.38
CA TYR A 151 -9.39 7.24 -0.71
C TYR A 151 -10.34 7.45 0.49
N THR A 152 -9.79 8.06 1.53
CA THR A 152 -10.41 8.20 2.86
C THR A 152 -10.64 9.65 3.28
N HIS A 153 -10.15 10.62 2.50
CA HIS A 153 -10.21 12.04 2.80
C HIS A 153 -10.62 12.90 1.59
N GLY A 154 -11.06 14.12 1.89
CA GLY A 154 -11.38 15.14 0.89
C GLY A 154 -12.47 14.71 -0.10
N PRO A 155 -12.41 15.19 -1.35
CA PRO A 155 -13.40 14.88 -2.39
C PRO A 155 -13.35 13.43 -2.87
N HIS A 156 -12.35 12.66 -2.44
CA HIS A 156 -12.13 11.27 -2.83
C HIS A 156 -12.75 10.27 -1.84
N GLN A 157 -13.37 10.71 -0.75
CA GLN A 157 -14.08 9.82 0.16
C GLN A 157 -15.14 9.02 -0.61
N TYR A 158 -14.93 7.71 -0.68
CA TYR A 158 -15.89 6.83 -1.29
C TYR A 158 -17.15 6.76 -0.42
N SER A 159 -18.25 7.28 -0.94
CA SER A 159 -19.43 6.49 -1.31
C SER A 159 -20.71 7.33 -1.23
N ASP A 160 -21.58 7.14 -2.22
CA ASP A 160 -23.00 7.50 -2.10
C ASP A 160 -23.60 6.92 -0.81
N THR A 161 -23.08 5.79 -0.33
CA THR A 161 -23.45 5.17 0.95
C THR A 161 -23.04 6.01 2.16
N LEU A 162 -21.92 6.73 2.14
CA LEU A 162 -21.49 7.62 3.20
C LEU A 162 -22.27 8.94 3.18
N ILE A 163 -22.64 9.42 2.00
CA ILE A 163 -23.59 10.51 1.82
C ILE A 163 -24.96 10.10 2.36
N GLN A 164 -25.45 8.91 2.00
CA GLN A 164 -26.69 8.33 2.50
C GLN A 164 -26.63 8.07 4.02
N LEU A 165 -25.51 7.58 4.56
CA LEU A 165 -25.29 7.40 5.99
C LEU A 165 -25.24 8.73 6.73
N ARG A 166 -24.58 9.76 6.19
CA ARG A 166 -24.60 11.12 6.74
C ARG A 166 -26.02 11.68 6.76
N SER A 167 -26.76 11.52 5.66
CA SER A 167 -28.17 11.90 5.55
C SER A 167 -29.07 11.13 6.55
N LEU A 168 -28.85 9.82 6.69
CA LEU A 168 -29.54 8.97 7.67
C LEU A 168 -29.20 9.38 9.11
N ILE A 169 -27.94 9.67 9.43
CA ILE A 169 -27.51 10.17 10.74
C ILE A 169 -28.13 11.53 11.03
N GLU A 170 -28.15 12.43 10.06
CA GLU A 170 -28.75 13.77 10.18
C GLU A 170 -30.27 13.69 10.41
N SER A 171 -30.96 12.82 9.67
CA SER A 171 -32.39 12.53 9.86
C SER A 171 -32.67 11.90 11.22
N ARG A 172 -31.84 10.93 11.66
CA ARG A 172 -31.96 10.26 12.97
C ARG A 172 -31.70 11.17 14.17
N ARG A 173 -30.83 12.19 14.05
CA ARG A 173 -30.69 13.24 15.08
C ARG A 173 -32.00 14.00 15.30
N LYS A 174 -32.91 13.97 14.33
CA LYS A 174 -34.25 14.55 14.40
C LYS A 174 -35.32 13.53 14.82
N THR A 175 -35.13 12.22 14.58
CA THR A 175 -36.08 11.14 14.93
C THR A 175 -35.40 9.85 15.49
N PRO A 176 -35.37 9.65 16.82
CA PRO A 176 -34.55 8.61 17.47
C PRO A 176 -35.02 7.14 17.35
N HIS A 177 -36.23 6.85 16.86
CA HIS A 177 -36.89 5.55 17.08
C HIS A 177 -36.61 4.46 16.01
N LEU A 178 -35.81 4.74 14.97
CA LEU A 178 -35.58 3.82 13.83
C LEU A 178 -34.22 3.10 13.89
N ALA A 179 -34.28 1.79 14.20
CA ALA A 179 -33.32 0.71 13.96
C ALA A 179 -31.80 0.93 14.20
N VAL A 180 -31.40 0.35 15.35
CA VAL A 180 -30.17 -0.29 15.87
C VAL A 180 -29.05 -0.71 14.89
N GLY A 181 -27.80 -0.37 15.26
CA GLY A 181 -26.57 -1.17 15.04
C GLY A 181 -25.88 -1.16 13.67
N TRP A 182 -26.63 -1.21 12.56
CA TRP A 182 -26.07 -1.51 11.23
C TRP A 182 -25.18 -0.40 10.66
N TRP A 183 -25.45 0.86 11.03
CA TRP A 183 -24.70 2.02 10.57
C TRP A 183 -23.24 2.03 11.05
N LYS A 184 -22.93 1.45 12.22
CA LYS A 184 -21.54 1.42 12.74
C LYS A 184 -20.65 0.57 11.86
N TRP A 185 -21.11 -0.63 11.53
CA TRP A 185 -20.38 -1.52 10.63
C TRP A 185 -20.39 -1.00 9.19
N ALA A 186 -21.52 -0.44 8.72
CA ALA A 186 -21.60 0.15 7.39
C ALA A 186 -20.64 1.35 7.24
N MET A 187 -20.52 2.24 8.24
CA MET A 187 -19.52 3.30 8.23
C MET A 187 -18.12 2.68 8.10
N THR A 188 -17.69 1.81 9.00
CA THR A 188 -16.34 1.21 8.93
C THR A 188 -16.08 0.46 7.61
N ALA A 189 -17.08 -0.20 7.04
CA ALA A 189 -16.95 -0.97 5.81
C ALA A 189 -17.05 -0.14 4.52
N THR A 190 -17.62 1.07 4.57
CA THR A 190 -17.91 1.89 3.38
C THR A 190 -17.31 3.29 3.42
N THR A 191 -16.64 3.69 4.51
CA THR A 191 -16.06 5.04 4.66
C THR A 191 -14.83 5.30 3.81
N GLY A 192 -14.14 4.25 3.40
CA GLY A 192 -12.89 4.36 2.67
C GLY A 192 -12.82 3.27 1.62
N VAL A 193 -12.27 3.65 0.48
CA VAL A 193 -11.81 2.68 -0.51
C VAL A 193 -10.30 2.73 -0.54
N SER A 194 -9.71 1.56 -0.68
CA SER A 194 -8.30 1.44 -0.97
C SER A 194 -8.14 0.71 -2.29
N GLU A 195 -7.21 1.19 -3.10
CA GLU A 195 -6.74 0.50 -4.29
C GLU A 195 -5.30 0.06 -4.02
N ILE A 196 -4.93 -1.11 -4.52
CA ILE A 196 -3.56 -1.61 -4.41
C ILE A 196 -3.10 -2.15 -5.76
N VAL A 197 -1.87 -1.79 -6.12
CA VAL A 197 -1.14 -2.37 -7.25
C VAL A 197 0.08 -3.09 -6.72
N VAL A 198 0.38 -4.24 -7.31
CA VAL A 198 1.52 -5.09 -6.91
C VAL A 198 2.34 -5.37 -8.15
N HIS A 199 3.61 -4.99 -8.09
CA HIS A 199 4.56 -5.19 -9.17
C HIS A 199 5.81 -5.90 -8.66
N THR A 200 6.39 -6.69 -9.55
CA THR A 200 7.69 -7.31 -9.34
C THR A 200 8.65 -6.73 -10.38
N PHE A 201 9.80 -6.22 -9.92
CA PHE A 201 10.81 -5.52 -10.71
C PHE A 201 12.18 -6.16 -10.54
#